data_AF-A0A3D1UZZ8-F1
#
_entry.id   AF-A0A3D1UZZ8-F1
#
_cell.length_a   1.000
_cell.length_b   1.000
_cell.length_c   1.000
_cell.angle_alpha   90.00
_cell.angle_beta   90.00
_cell.angle_gamma   90.00
#
_symmetry.space_group_name_H-M   'P 1'
#
loop_
_entity.id
_entity.type
_entity.pdbx_description
1 polymer ?
#
loop_
_entity_poly.entity_id
_entity_poly.type
_entity_poly.pdbx_seq_one_letter_code
_entity_poly.pdbx_strand_id
1 'polypeptide(L)'
;MKSAFELALERTGGKLKEISEEKKQKLAEIDKIYQSKIAEAQLSTDQRLAKETDPVKAEEIRNALVTEFASIRDRWEREKNKIREE
;
A
#
# COMPACT_ATOMS: atom_id res chain seq x y z
N MET A 1 -19.31 -20.33 -19.82
CA MET A 1 -19.18 -19.13 -18.95
C MET A 1 -17.90 -18.43 -19.34
N LYS A 2 -17.94 -17.16 -19.73
CA LYS A 2 -16.71 -16.38 -20.00
C LYS A 2 -16.03 -16.04 -18.67
N SER A 3 -14.70 -16.06 -18.62
CA SER A 3 -13.97 -15.69 -17.40
C SER A 3 -14.03 -14.16 -17.17
N ALA A 4 -13.85 -13.72 -15.92
CA ALA A 4 -13.81 -12.29 -15.58
C ALA A 4 -12.73 -11.53 -16.37
N PHE A 5 -11.63 -12.22 -16.71
CA PHE A 5 -10.53 -11.67 -17.52
C PHE A 5 -10.95 -11.45 -18.98
N GLU A 6 -11.64 -12.43 -19.58
CA GLU A 6 -12.15 -12.32 -20.96
C GLU A 6 -13.22 -11.23 -21.08
N LEU A 7 -14.10 -11.11 -20.07
CA LEU A 7 -15.11 -10.06 -20.02
C LEU A 7 -14.48 -8.67 -19.88
N ALA A 8 -13.40 -8.54 -19.11
CA ALA A 8 -12.65 -7.30 -18.95
C ALA A 8 -11.95 -6.89 -20.26
N LEU A 9 -11.33 -7.85 -20.97
CA LEU A 9 -10.72 -7.64 -22.28
C LEU A 9 -11.74 -7.22 -23.34
N GLU A 10 -12.92 -7.86 -23.38
CA GLU A 10 -13.99 -7.48 -24.31
C GLU A 10 -14.46 -6.04 -24.05
N ARG A 11 -14.58 -5.65 -22.78
CA ARG A 11 -14.93 -4.28 -22.36
C ARG A 11 -13.87 -3.24 -22.70
N THR A 12 -12.59 -3.60 -22.71
CA THR A 12 -11.50 -2.68 -23.12
C THR A 12 -11.20 -2.74 -24.62
N GLY A 13 -12.02 -3.45 -25.42
CA GLY A 13 -11.83 -3.58 -26.86
C GLY A 13 -10.63 -4.43 -27.26
N GLY A 14 -10.25 -5.39 -26.42
CA GLY A 14 -9.11 -6.29 -26.62
C GLY A 14 -7.75 -5.65 -26.38
N LYS A 15 -7.69 -4.38 -25.95
CA LYS A 15 -6.44 -3.69 -25.64
C LYS A 15 -6.20 -3.73 -24.14
N LEU A 16 -5.16 -4.44 -23.72
CA LEU A 16 -4.52 -4.20 -22.44
C LEU A 16 -3.76 -2.88 -22.57
N LYS A 17 -4.01 -1.91 -21.69
CA LYS A 17 -3.07 -0.78 -21.53
C LYS A 17 -1.79 -1.38 -20.97
N GLU A 18 -0.86 -1.75 -21.84
CA GLU A 18 0.47 -2.18 -21.43
C GLU A 18 1.15 -1.00 -20.74
N ILE A 19 1.43 -1.17 -19.45
CA ILE A 19 2.22 -0.24 -18.67
C ILE A 19 3.67 -0.40 -19.18
N SER A 20 4.33 0.69 -19.57
CA SER A 20 5.73 0.63 -20.03
C SER A 20 6.63 0.04 -18.94
N GLU A 21 7.73 -0.60 -19.35
CA GLU A 21 8.71 -1.15 -18.39
C GLU A 21 9.23 -0.09 -17.42
N GLU A 22 9.41 1.15 -17.89
CA GLU A 22 9.76 2.31 -17.07
C GLU A 22 8.72 2.60 -15.98
N LYS A 23 7.41 2.56 -16.32
CA LYS A 23 6.34 2.74 -15.34
C LYS A 23 6.26 1.57 -14.36
N LYS A 24 6.50 0.33 -14.81
CA LYS A 24 6.59 -0.84 -13.92
C LYS A 24 7.73 -0.70 -12.91
N GLN A 25 8.90 -0.24 -13.36
CA GLN A 25 10.05 0.00 -12.48
C GLN A 25 9.75 1.09 -11.44
N LYS A 26 9.17 2.22 -11.86
CA LYS A 26 8.73 3.28 -10.93
C LYS A 26 7.74 2.76 -9.88
N LEU A 27 6.76 1.97 -10.29
CA LEU A 27 5.79 1.37 -9.38
C LEU A 27 6.46 0.41 -8.37
N ALA A 28 7.40 -0.42 -8.83
CA ALA A 28 8.14 -1.32 -7.95
C ALA A 28 9.02 -0.56 -6.94
N GLU A 29 9.62 0.55 -7.34
CA GLU A 29 10.38 1.42 -6.44
C GLU A 29 9.49 2.05 -5.36
N ILE A 30 8.33 2.58 -5.76
CA ILE A 30 7.32 3.08 -4.82
C ILE A 30 6.90 1.97 -3.85
N ASP A 31 6.59 0.78 -4.35
CA ASP A 31 6.20 -0.35 -3.51
C ASP A 31 7.27 -0.67 -2.45
N LYS A 32 8.55 -0.71 -2.84
CA LYS A 32 9.66 -0.95 -1.92
C LYS A 32 9.75 0.13 -0.83
N ILE A 33 9.61 1.40 -1.21
CA ILE A 33 9.67 2.53 -0.27
C ILE A 33 8.55 2.42 0.77
N TYR A 34 7.31 2.18 0.33
CA TYR A 34 6.17 2.14 1.23
C TYR A 34 6.12 0.87 2.09
N GLN A 35 6.60 -0.26 1.58
CA GLN A 35 6.81 -1.47 2.38
C GLN A 35 7.79 -1.21 3.53
N SER A 36 8.92 -0.54 3.27
CA SER A 36 9.88 -0.16 4.32
C SER A 36 9.24 0.74 5.37
N LYS A 37 8.45 1.74 4.96
CA LYS A 37 7.73 2.63 5.90
C LYS A 37 6.76 1.88 6.81
N ILE A 38 6.03 0.89 6.27
CA ILE A 38 5.15 0.04 7.08
C ILE A 38 5.97 -0.76 8.09
N ALA A 39 7.09 -1.35 7.67
CA ALA A 39 7.96 -2.13 8.54
C ALA A 39 8.57 -1.27 9.66
N GLU A 40 9.02 -0.06 9.34
CA GLU A 40 9.55 0.90 10.32
C GLU A 40 8.49 1.31 11.34
N ALA A 41 7.27 1.65 10.90
CA ALA A 41 6.16 2.02 11.78
C ALA A 41 5.74 0.87 12.70
N GLN A 42 5.70 -0.36 12.17
CA GLN A 42 5.44 -1.58 12.96
C GLN A 42 6.52 -1.78 14.01
N LEU A 43 7.80 -1.77 13.62
CA LEU A 43 8.93 -2.00 14.51
C LEU A 43 8.99 -0.96 15.63
N SER A 44 8.80 0.32 15.29
CA SER A 44 8.75 1.42 16.27
C SER A 44 7.61 1.23 17.28
N THR A 45 6.43 0.85 16.80
CA THR A 45 5.27 0.55 17.65
C THR A 45 5.52 -0.64 18.56
N ASP A 46 6.07 -1.73 18.03
CA ASP A 46 6.38 -2.94 18.82
C ASP A 46 7.38 -2.63 19.93
N GLN A 47 8.40 -1.82 19.65
CA GLN A 47 9.37 -1.36 20.66
C GLN A 47 8.71 -0.51 21.77
N ARG A 48 7.68 0.27 21.44
CA ARG A 48 6.92 1.05 22.43
C ARG A 48 6.02 0.14 23.26
N LEU A 49 5.30 -0.78 22.61
CA LEU A 49 4.44 -1.76 23.28
C LEU A 49 5.23 -2.66 24.24
N ALA A 50 6.44 -3.07 23.87
CA ALA A 50 7.31 -3.88 24.73
C ALA A 50 7.70 -3.18 26.05
N LYS A 51 7.63 -1.85 26.11
CA LYS A 51 7.96 -1.04 27.29
C LYS A 51 6.73 -0.58 28.05
N GLU A 52 5.54 -0.73 27.47
CA GLU A 52 4.30 -0.25 28.05
C GLU A 52 3.68 -1.33 28.94
N THR A 53 3.25 -0.94 30.14
CA THR A 53 2.64 -1.85 31.12
C THR A 53 1.17 -1.52 31.37
N ASP A 54 0.74 -0.30 31.00
CA ASP A 54 -0.66 0.12 31.10
C ASP A 54 -1.45 -0.41 29.89
N PRO A 55 -2.47 -1.26 30.12
CA PRO A 55 -3.26 -1.83 29.04
C PRO A 55 -4.02 -0.78 28.23
N VAL A 56 -4.40 0.35 28.83
CA VAL A 56 -5.12 1.44 28.13
C VAL A 56 -4.16 2.14 27.17
N LYS A 57 -2.97 2.52 27.64
CA LYS A 57 -1.95 3.14 26.78
C LYS A 57 -1.45 2.20 25.69
N ALA A 58 -1.30 0.91 26.00
CA ALA A 58 -0.96 -0.08 25.00
C ALA A 58 -2.01 -0.14 23.88
N GLU A 59 -3.29 0.02 24.22
CA GLU A 59 -4.37 0.07 23.23
C GLU A 59 -4.36 1.37 22.41
N GLU A 60 -4.10 2.52 23.05
CA GLU A 60 -3.90 3.79 22.34
C GLU A 60 -2.75 3.71 21.33
N ILE A 61 -1.63 3.07 21.70
CA ILE A 61 -0.48 2.85 20.83
C ILE A 61 -0.87 1.99 19.61
N ARG A 62 -1.64 0.91 19.83
CA ARG A 62 -2.15 0.07 18.73
C ARG A 62 -3.09 0.84 17.79
N ASN A 63 -4.00 1.65 18.35
CA ASN A 63 -4.92 2.47 17.56
C ASN A 63 -4.19 3.56 16.75
N ALA A 64 -3.13 4.14 17.31
CA ALA A 64 -2.27 5.07 16.58
C ALA A 64 -1.62 4.39 15.37
N LEU A 65 -1.09 3.16 15.51
CA LEU A 65 -0.50 2.40 14.40
C LEU A 65 -1.51 2.13 13.28
N VAL A 66 -2.76 1.79 13.61
CA VAL A 66 -3.82 1.57 12.62
C VAL A 66 -4.05 2.84 11.78
N THR A 67 -4.11 4.00 12.44
CA THR A 67 -4.28 5.29 11.77
C THR A 67 -3.07 5.64 10.89
N GLU A 68 -1.87 5.36 11.38
CA GLU A 68 -0.63 5.56 10.63
C GLU A 68 -0.57 4.67 9.39
N PHE A 69 -0.90 3.39 9.50
CA PHE A 69 -0.99 2.47 8.36
C PHE A 69 -2.01 2.94 7.32
N ALA A 70 -3.16 3.44 7.75
CA ALA A 70 -4.14 4.00 6.83
C ALA A 70 -3.57 5.21 6.06
N SER A 71 -2.87 6.12 6.75
CA SER A 71 -2.22 7.27 6.10
C SER A 71 -1.13 6.85 5.12
N ILE A 72 -0.29 5.87 5.49
CA ILE A 72 0.78 5.36 4.62
C ILE A 72 0.18 4.70 3.37
N ARG A 73 -0.88 3.90 3.52
CA ARG A 73 -1.56 3.23 2.40
C ARG A 73 -2.25 4.22 1.45
N ASP A 74 -2.89 5.26 1.99
CA ASP A 74 -3.52 6.30 1.16
C ASP A 74 -2.47 7.02 0.31
N ARG A 75 -1.33 7.41 0.90
CA ARG A 75 -0.23 8.03 0.15
C ARG A 75 0.37 7.09 -0.89
N TRP A 76 0.56 5.81 -0.54
CA TRP A 76 1.04 4.78 -1.45
C TRP A 76 0.15 4.68 -2.69
N GLU A 77 -1.17 4.59 -2.50
CA GLU A 77 -2.10 4.47 -3.62
C GLU A 77 -2.14 5.74 -4.48
N ARG A 78 -2.11 6.93 -3.85
CA ARG A 78 -2.02 8.21 -4.58
C ARG A 78 -0.77 8.28 -5.45
N GLU A 79 0.38 7.86 -4.96
CA GLU A 79 1.61 7.89 -5.76
C GLU A 79 1.58 6.89 -6.92
N LYS A 80 1.11 5.66 -6.69
CA LYS A 80 0.93 4.70 -7.79
C LYS A 80 -0.05 5.21 -8.84
N ASN A 81 -1.13 5.87 -8.43
CA ASN A 81 -2.10 6.44 -9.37
C ASN A 81 -1.49 7.55 -10.22
N LYS A 82 -0.63 8.42 -9.66
CA LYS A 82 0.11 9.40 -10.46
C LYS A 82 0.94 8.74 -11.57
N ILE A 83 1.66 7.66 -11.26
CA ILE A 83 2.46 6.94 -12.27
C ILE A 83 1.59 6.23 -13.33
N ARG A 84 0.39 5.79 -12.94
CA ARG A 84 -0.56 5.15 -13.87
C ARG A 84 -1.28 6.15 -14.77
N GLU A 85 -1.44 7.39 -14.32
CA GLU A 85 -2.11 8.50 -15.02
C GLU A 85 -1.15 9.40 -15.84
N GLU A 86 0.15 9.41 -15.51
CA GLU A 86 1.24 9.72 -16.47
C GLU A 86 1.12 8.82 -17.71
#